data_AF-A0A9X0MJU0-F1
#
_entry.id   AF-A0A9X0MJU0-F1
#
_cell.length_a   1.000
_cell.length_b   1.000
_cell.length_c   1.000
_cell.angle_alpha   90.00
_cell.angle_beta   90.00
_cell.angle_gamma   90.00
#
_symmetry.space_group_name_H-M   'P 1'
#
loop_
_entity.id
_entity.type
_entity.pdbx_description
1 polymer ?
#
loop_
_entity_poly.entity_id
_entity_poly.type
_entity_poly.pdbx_seq_one_letter_code
_entity_poly.pdbx_strand_id
1 'polypeptide(L)'
;MDEEGIIGCFGVLAILGALFYCFPIIMAVITCTIIMIGIWVVHSDSKDNRKKFLTDLQSEIPQKLRITKDEVIYDFGEKGESSWKYEDFRIFTSRGEFIVKIKDVDKKDIELEQVSDIDFMKGSKQ
;
A
#
# COMPACT_ATOMS: atom_id res chain seq x y z
N MET A 1 38.26 1.88 -3.61
CA MET A 1 37.31 2.79 -4.28
C MET A 1 38.06 3.26 -5.50
N ASP A 2 37.87 2.54 -6.60
CA ASP A 2 38.82 2.50 -7.71
C ASP A 2 38.72 3.78 -8.54
N GLU A 3 39.86 4.43 -8.78
CA GLU A 3 39.98 5.72 -9.47
C GLU A 3 39.37 5.69 -10.90
N GLU A 4 39.27 4.50 -11.49
CA GLU A 4 38.62 4.27 -12.80
C GLU A 4 37.10 4.51 -12.78
N GLY A 5 36.43 4.25 -11.66
CA GLY A 5 35.00 4.48 -11.52
C GLY A 5 34.62 5.96 -11.44
N ILE A 6 35.55 6.79 -10.94
CA ILE A 6 35.36 8.23 -10.78
C ILE A 6 35.46 8.91 -12.16
N ILE A 7 36.47 8.56 -12.96
CA ILE A 7 36.66 9.10 -14.32
C ILE A 7 35.48 8.69 -15.24
N GLY A 8 34.99 7.46 -15.11
CA GLY A 8 33.79 7.00 -15.83
C GLY A 8 32.54 7.81 -15.50
N CYS A 9 32.31 8.12 -14.21
CA CYS A 9 31.17 8.96 -13.80
C CYS A 9 31.28 10.40 -14.32
N PHE A 10 32.47 11.02 -14.26
CA PHE A 10 32.67 12.38 -14.79
C PHE A 10 32.47 12.45 -16.31
N GLY A 11 32.92 11.42 -17.05
CA GLY A 11 32.70 11.33 -18.50
C GLY A 11 31.21 11.23 -18.86
N VAL A 12 30.44 10.42 -18.13
CA VAL A 12 28.99 10.30 -18.33
C VAL A 12 28.27 11.63 -18.03
N LEU A 13 28.66 12.32 -16.95
CA LEU A 13 28.09 13.62 -16.60
C LEU A 13 28.38 14.70 -17.65
N ALA A 14 29.59 14.71 -18.23
CA ALA A 14 29.97 15.65 -19.28
C ALA A 14 29.17 15.41 -20.58
N ILE A 15 28.97 14.15 -20.97
CA ILE A 15 28.17 13.78 -22.14
C ILE A 15 26.70 14.14 -21.93
N LEU A 16 26.14 13.87 -20.74
CA LEU A 16 24.78 14.26 -20.39
C LEU A 16 24.61 15.79 -20.43
N GLY A 17 25.56 16.55 -19.87
CA GLY A 17 25.57 18.01 -19.92
C GLY A 17 25.61 18.56 -21.36
N ALA A 18 26.45 17.98 -22.22
CA ALA A 18 26.53 18.35 -23.63
C ALA A 18 25.23 18.06 -24.38
N LEU A 19 24.58 16.92 -24.11
CA LEU A 19 23.29 16.57 -24.70
C LEU A 19 22.16 17.51 -24.23
N PHE A 20 22.17 17.91 -22.95
CA PHE A 20 21.24 18.92 -22.43
C PHE A 20 21.42 20.28 -23.10
N TYR A 21 22.66 20.67 -23.42
CA TYR A 21 22.95 21.92 -24.11
C TYR A 21 22.57 21.88 -25.59
N CYS A 22 22.88 20.79 -26.30
CA CYS A 22 22.62 20.66 -27.73
C CYS A 22 21.15 20.39 -28.06
N PHE A 23 20.43 19.68 -27.19
CA PHE A 23 19.04 19.27 -27.43
C PHE A 23 18.15 19.50 -26.20
N PRO A 24 18.02 20.74 -25.71
CA PRO A 24 17.34 21.03 -24.45
C PRO A 24 15.87 20.60 -24.45
N ILE A 25 15.18 20.78 -25.58
CA ILE A 25 13.76 20.42 -25.72
C ILE A 25 13.58 18.89 -25.70
N ILE A 26 14.42 18.16 -26.44
CA ILE A 26 14.34 16.69 -26.52
C ILE A 26 14.65 16.07 -25.15
N MET A 27 15.68 16.58 -24.47
CA MET A 27 16.05 16.12 -23.13
C MET A 27 14.98 16.43 -22.09
N ALA A 28 14.30 17.58 -22.20
CA ALA A 28 13.16 17.91 -21.33
C ALA A 28 11.99 16.92 -21.52
N VAL A 29 11.66 16.55 -22.77
CA VAL A 29 10.60 15.56 -23.06
C VAL A 29 10.96 14.18 -22.50
N ILE A 30 12.20 13.72 -22.69
CA ILE A 30 12.67 12.44 -22.16
C ILE A 30 12.59 12.44 -20.62
N THR A 31 13.07 13.51 -19.99
CA THR A 31 13.05 13.66 -18.53
C THR A 31 11.62 13.65 -17.99
N CYS A 32 10.71 14.41 -18.60
CA CYS A 32 9.29 14.41 -18.23
C CYS A 32 8.65 13.02 -18.40
N THR A 33 8.98 12.30 -19.47
CA THR A 33 8.44 10.96 -19.72
C THR A 33 8.90 9.96 -18.66
N ILE A 34 10.19 9.99 -18.29
CA ILE A 34 10.74 9.14 -17.23
C ILE A 34 10.10 9.45 -15.88
N ILE A 35 9.91 10.74 -15.56
CA ILE A 35 9.23 11.15 -14.32
C ILE A 35 7.79 10.63 -14.30
N MET A 36 7.04 10.78 -15.40
CA MET A 36 5.66 10.30 -15.50
C MET A 36 5.58 8.77 -15.36
N ILE A 37 6.49 8.03 -16.00
CA ILE A 37 6.58 6.57 -15.86
C ILE A 37 6.95 6.20 -14.41
N GLY A 38 7.92 6.88 -13.81
CA GLY A 38 8.32 6.65 -12.42
C GLY A 38 7.17 6.87 -11.44
N ILE A 39 6.42 7.97 -11.60
CA ILE A 39 5.22 8.24 -10.81
C ILE A 39 4.17 7.14 -11.02
N TRP A 40 3.92 6.74 -12.27
CA TRP A 40 2.97 5.67 -12.58
C TRP A 40 3.40 4.35 -11.92
N VAL A 41 4.66 3.94 -12.07
CA VAL A 41 5.19 2.69 -11.47
C VAL A 41 5.03 2.70 -9.96
N VAL A 42 5.40 3.77 -9.27
CA VAL A 42 5.21 3.91 -7.81
C VAL A 42 3.73 3.85 -7.42
N HIS A 43 2.85 4.46 -8.22
CA HIS A 43 1.41 4.47 -7.96
C HIS A 43 0.76 3.11 -8.21
N SER A 44 1.23 2.35 -9.19
CA SER A 44 0.78 0.97 -9.46
C SER A 44 1.29 0.00 -8.40
N ASP A 45 2.56 0.09 -8.01
CA ASP A 45 3.13 -0.76 -6.95
C ASP A 45 2.43 -0.53 -5.60
N SER A 46 2.03 0.71 -5.33
CA SER A 46 1.17 1.04 -4.19
C SER A 46 -0.21 0.37 -4.26
N LYS A 47 -0.81 0.20 -5.45
CA LYS A 47 -2.14 -0.41 -5.62
C LYS A 47 -2.10 -1.94 -5.54
N ASP A 48 -1.07 -2.56 -6.11
CA ASP A 48 -0.93 -4.01 -6.10
C ASP A 48 -0.57 -4.54 -4.71
N ASN A 49 0.35 -3.86 -4.00
CA ASN A 49 0.65 -4.19 -2.60
C ASN A 49 -0.56 -3.98 -1.69
N ARG A 50 -1.40 -3.00 -2.00
CA ARG A 50 -2.65 -2.73 -1.29
C ARG A 50 -3.66 -3.88 -1.46
N LYS A 51 -3.92 -4.30 -2.69
CA LYS A 51 -4.85 -5.41 -2.97
C LYS A 51 -4.39 -6.72 -2.34
N LYS A 52 -3.07 -6.95 -2.32
CA LYS A 52 -2.47 -8.10 -1.65
C LYS A 52 -2.72 -8.05 -0.14
N PHE A 53 -2.45 -6.91 0.49
CA PHE A 53 -2.73 -6.71 1.93
C PHE A 53 -4.22 -6.92 2.28
N LEU A 54 -5.17 -6.46 1.45
CA LEU A 54 -6.62 -6.73 1.61
C LEU A 54 -6.90 -8.23 1.68
N THR A 55 -6.39 -8.93 0.67
CA THR A 55 -6.65 -10.35 0.47
C THR A 55 -6.11 -11.17 1.65
N ASP A 56 -4.94 -10.76 2.15
CA ASP A 56 -4.29 -11.38 3.30
C ASP A 56 -5.09 -11.13 4.59
N LEU A 57 -5.51 -9.89 4.87
CA LEU A 57 -6.35 -9.56 6.03
C LEU A 57 -7.69 -10.31 6.01
N GLN A 58 -8.34 -10.37 4.84
CA GLN A 58 -9.57 -11.14 4.64
C GLN A 58 -9.39 -12.65 4.86
N SER A 59 -8.15 -13.15 4.86
CA SER A 59 -7.85 -14.53 5.21
C SER A 59 -7.45 -14.70 6.68
N GLU A 60 -6.67 -13.78 7.24
CA GLU A 60 -6.13 -13.89 8.59
C GLU A 60 -7.13 -13.56 9.70
N ILE A 61 -7.92 -12.49 9.54
CA ILE A 61 -8.85 -12.02 10.58
C ILE A 61 -9.88 -13.11 10.94
N PRO A 62 -10.56 -13.76 9.98
CA PRO A 62 -11.50 -14.84 10.29
C PRO A 62 -10.83 -16.03 10.98
N GLN A 63 -9.58 -16.35 10.60
CA GLN A 63 -8.80 -17.42 11.24
C GLN A 63 -8.46 -17.10 12.69
N LYS A 64 -7.98 -15.88 12.97
CA LYS A 64 -7.67 -15.42 14.34
C LYS A 64 -8.91 -15.42 15.22
N LEU A 65 -10.05 -15.01 14.67
CA LEU A 65 -11.33 -14.97 15.38
C LEU A 65 -12.08 -16.31 15.38
N ARG A 66 -11.60 -17.33 14.65
CA ARG A 66 -12.27 -18.65 14.48
C ARG A 66 -13.73 -18.50 14.01
N ILE A 67 -13.92 -17.70 12.96
CA ILE A 67 -15.21 -17.43 12.27
C ILE A 67 -15.02 -17.62 10.76
N THR A 68 -16.11 -17.64 10.00
CA THR A 68 -16.03 -17.73 8.54
C THR A 68 -15.78 -16.37 7.89
N LYS A 69 -15.32 -16.36 6.63
CA LYS A 69 -15.00 -15.09 5.92
C LYS A 69 -16.24 -14.23 5.68
N ASP A 70 -17.39 -14.86 5.52
CA ASP A 70 -18.70 -14.24 5.38
C ASP A 70 -19.26 -13.68 6.70
N GLU A 71 -18.65 -14.04 7.84
CA GLU A 71 -19.00 -13.52 9.17
C GLU A 71 -18.21 -12.24 9.54
N VAL A 72 -17.61 -11.55 8.58
CA VAL A 72 -16.84 -10.31 8.82
C VAL A 72 -17.31 -9.18 7.92
N ILE A 73 -17.82 -8.12 8.54
CA ILE A 73 -18.15 -6.85 7.90
C ILE A 73 -17.02 -5.87 8.21
N TYR A 74 -16.39 -5.35 7.18
CA TYR A 74 -15.30 -4.39 7.30
C TYR A 74 -15.85 -2.96 7.20
N ASP A 75 -15.59 -2.14 8.22
CA ASP A 75 -15.92 -0.72 8.22
C ASP A 75 -14.63 0.11 8.23
N PHE A 76 -14.37 0.71 7.07
CA PHE A 76 -13.18 1.52 6.81
C PHE A 76 -13.40 3.02 7.09
N GLY A 77 -14.59 3.41 7.58
CA GLY A 77 -14.95 4.81 7.84
C GLY A 77 -15.12 5.66 6.57
N GLU A 78 -15.24 6.99 6.75
CA GLU A 78 -15.41 7.96 5.65
C GLU A 78 -14.13 8.15 4.80
N LYS A 79 -12.99 7.71 5.32
CA LYS A 79 -11.74 7.86 4.61
C LYS A 79 -11.70 6.83 3.49
N GLY A 80 -11.54 7.35 2.27
CA GLY A 80 -11.49 6.52 1.08
C GLY A 80 -10.52 5.36 1.24
N GLU A 81 -10.93 4.26 0.60
CA GLU A 81 -10.27 2.97 0.48
C GLU A 81 -8.72 3.03 0.30
N SER A 82 -8.15 4.15 -0.15
CA SER A 82 -6.70 4.35 -0.36
C SER A 82 -5.86 4.57 0.91
N SER A 83 -6.44 4.95 2.04
CA SER A 83 -5.71 5.40 3.26
C SER A 83 -5.48 4.32 4.33
N TRP A 84 -6.37 3.34 4.35
CA TRP A 84 -6.43 2.15 5.20
C TRP A 84 -5.13 1.32 5.37
N LYS A 85 -4.12 1.45 4.48
CA LYS A 85 -2.83 0.76 4.64
C LYS A 85 -2.15 1.21 5.94
N TYR A 86 -2.46 2.41 6.42
CA TYR A 86 -1.78 3.05 7.54
C TYR A 86 -2.72 3.43 8.69
N GLU A 87 -3.97 2.99 8.66
CA GLU A 87 -4.97 3.41 9.64
C GLU A 87 -5.73 2.22 10.25
N ASP A 88 -6.03 2.37 11.53
CA ASP A 88 -6.86 1.44 12.27
C ASP A 88 -8.30 1.50 11.74
N PHE A 89 -8.94 0.35 11.60
CA PHE A 89 -10.31 0.26 11.09
C PHE A 89 -11.16 -0.69 11.94
N ARG A 90 -12.48 -0.63 11.78
CA ARG A 90 -13.40 -1.46 12.56
C ARG A 90 -13.86 -2.67 11.77
N ILE A 91 -14.06 -3.77 12.46
CA ILE A 91 -14.73 -4.95 11.92
C ILE A 91 -15.88 -5.35 12.83
N PHE A 92 -16.97 -5.78 12.22
CA PHE A 92 -18.15 -6.30 12.89
C PHE A 92 -18.31 -7.76 12.53
N THR A 93 -18.51 -8.61 13.54
CA THR A 93 -18.54 -10.06 13.37
C THR A 93 -19.65 -10.69 14.20
N SER A 94 -19.86 -12.00 14.03
CA SER A 94 -20.74 -12.77 14.93
C SER A 94 -20.23 -12.87 16.37
N ARG A 95 -18.97 -12.48 16.62
CA ARG A 95 -18.34 -12.50 17.94
C ARG A 95 -18.23 -11.15 18.62
N GLY A 96 -18.62 -10.07 17.95
CA GLY A 96 -18.37 -8.73 18.45
C GLY A 96 -17.88 -7.72 17.44
N GLU A 97 -17.66 -6.52 17.94
CA GLU A 97 -16.96 -5.43 17.27
C GLU A 97 -15.49 -5.47 17.69
N PHE A 98 -14.60 -5.32 16.72
CA PHE A 98 -13.16 -5.22 16.94
C PHE A 98 -12.58 -4.02 16.21
N ILE A 99 -11.60 -3.36 16.83
CA ILE A 99 -10.70 -2.44 16.16
C ILE A 99 -9.48 -3.25 15.70
N VAL A 100 -9.20 -3.19 14.41
CA VAL A 100 -8.01 -3.76 13.80
C VAL A 100 -6.93 -2.68 13.82
N LYS A 101 -5.93 -2.88 14.69
CA LYS A 101 -4.76 -2.00 14.79
C LYS A 101 -3.64 -2.51 13.91
N ILE A 102 -3.16 -1.68 12.98
CA ILE A 102 -2.09 -2.07 12.06
C ILE A 102 -0.75 -1.55 12.61
N LYS A 103 0.08 -2.45 13.14
CA LYS A 103 1.40 -2.08 13.71
C LYS A 103 2.47 -1.95 12.64
N ASP A 104 2.52 -2.91 11.73
CA ASP A 104 3.49 -2.94 10.64
C ASP A 104 2.84 -3.59 9.43
N VAL A 105 2.64 -2.82 8.38
CA VAL A 105 1.93 -3.27 7.19
C VAL A 105 2.74 -4.26 6.38
N ASP A 106 4.04 -4.01 6.28
CA ASP A 106 4.93 -4.80 5.46
C ASP A 106 5.22 -6.15 6.13
N LYS A 107 5.15 -6.21 7.47
CA LYS A 107 5.18 -7.45 8.25
C LYS A 107 3.81 -8.07 8.53
N LYS A 108 2.72 -7.43 8.10
CA LYS A 108 1.33 -7.84 8.37
C LYS A 108 1.04 -8.04 9.86
N ASP A 109 1.67 -7.23 10.69
CA ASP A 109 1.46 -7.28 12.13
C ASP A 109 0.19 -6.51 12.49
N ILE A 110 -0.88 -7.26 12.77
CA ILE A 110 -2.18 -6.73 13.17
C ILE A 110 -2.57 -7.21 14.56
N GLU A 111 -3.13 -6.29 15.34
CA GLU A 111 -3.73 -6.55 16.64
C GLU A 111 -5.24 -6.34 16.55
N LEU A 112 -5.99 -7.18 17.26
CA LEU A 112 -7.46 -7.11 17.31
C LEU A 112 -7.85 -6.72 18.73
N GLU A 113 -8.39 -5.51 18.88
CA GLU A 113 -8.92 -5.03 20.16
C GLU A 113 -10.44 -5.17 20.14
N GLN A 114 -10.98 -5.97 21.07
CA GLN A 114 -12.42 -6.14 21.18
C GLN A 114 -13.06 -4.90 21.83
N VAL A 115 -14.02 -4.30 21.14
CA VAL A 115 -14.79 -3.15 21.62
C VAL A 115 -16.13 -3.58 22.21
N SER A 116 -16.75 -4.60 21.61
CA SER A 116 -18.07 -5.09 21.99
C SER A 116 -18.17 -6.60 21.76
N ASP A 117 -19.00 -7.28 22.54
CA ASP A 117 -19.34 -8.71 22.43
C ASP A 117 -20.68 -8.96 21.72
N ILE A 118 -21.31 -7.90 21.19
CA ILE A 118 -22.57 -7.98 20.47
C ILE A 118 -22.40 -8.78 19.17
N ASP A 119 -23.26 -9.76 18.95
CA ASP A 119 -23.35 -10.48 17.68
C ASP A 119 -24.04 -9.61 16.62
N PHE A 120 -23.24 -9.00 15.75
CA PHE A 120 -23.72 -8.13 14.67
C PHE A 120 -24.30 -8.92 13.48
N MET A 121 -24.12 -10.24 13.43
CA MET A 121 -24.66 -11.10 12.39
C MET A 121 -26.06 -11.63 12.74
N LYS A 122 -26.52 -11.41 13.99
CA LYS A 122 -27.79 -11.92 14.51
C LYS A 122 -29.07 -11.29 13.91
N GLY A 123 -28.95 -10.44 12.90
CA GLY A 123 -30.07 -9.79 12.20
C GLY A 123 -30.03 -9.85 10.67
N SER A 124 -28.99 -10.42 10.07
CA SER A 124 -28.83 -10.47 8.60
C SER A 124 -29.56 -11.64 7.92
N LYS A 125 -30.31 -12.45 8.68
CA LYS A 125 -31.27 -13.44 8.17
C LYS A 125 -32.68 -12.85 8.19
N GLN A 126 -33.05 -12.11 7.15
CA GLN A 126 -34.45 -11.91 6.76
C GLN A 126 -34.60 -12.19 5.27
#